data_AF-A0A7K1D1A6-F1
#
_entry.id   AF-A0A7K1D1A6-F1
#
_cell.length_a   1.000
_cell.length_b   1.000
_cell.length_c   1.000
_cell.angle_alpha   90.00
_cell.angle_beta   90.00
_cell.angle_gamma   90.00
#
_symmetry.space_group_name_H-M   'P 1'
#
loop_
_entity.id
_entity.type
_entity.pdbx_description
1 polymer ?
#
loop_
_entity_poly.entity_id
_entity_poly.type
_entity_poly.pdbx_seq_one_letter_code
_entity_poly.pdbx_strand_id
1 'polypeptide(L)'
;MAKTLAGVLAVSIAALLFAACGGDAKTDTTTKESWLFSLQSGGTTGFDQSTGVLSVPVGNLVGFTDRPNRVTRALTPTEFAALWTASGKDSFSADPPNASLTYWDSDGTDAVAHTVIVEITGNVSSTGNVLSMTLQILSPSGAVIPTKMYRASLFVDPHYSIFTGMGEFAYK
;
A
#
# COMPACT_ATOMS: atom_id res chain seq x y z
N MET A 1 -36.67 -42.46 -67.07
CA MET A 1 -35.75 -41.98 -68.14
C MET A 1 -35.69 -40.46 -68.06
N ALA A 2 -34.46 -39.91 -68.08
CA ALA A 2 -34.08 -38.50 -68.38
C ALA A 2 -34.58 -37.40 -67.40
N LYS A 3 -33.81 -36.40 -66.96
CA LYS A 3 -32.43 -35.94 -67.23
C LYS A 3 -32.00 -34.98 -66.10
N THR A 4 -30.72 -35.01 -65.79
CA THR A 4 -29.90 -34.02 -65.07
C THR A 4 -29.93 -32.62 -65.71
N LEU A 5 -29.79 -31.52 -64.95
CA LEU A 5 -28.54 -30.72 -64.83
C LEU A 5 -28.76 -29.37 -64.08
N ALA A 6 -27.66 -28.88 -63.53
CA ALA A 6 -27.42 -27.79 -62.57
C ALA A 6 -27.76 -26.34 -62.97
N GLY A 7 -27.83 -25.46 -61.97
CA GLY A 7 -27.77 -24.00 -62.08
C GLY A 7 -27.57 -23.34 -60.71
N VAL A 8 -26.74 -22.31 -60.62
CA VAL A 8 -25.98 -21.81 -59.45
C VAL A 8 -26.57 -20.50 -58.86
N LEU A 9 -26.20 -20.18 -57.60
CA LEU A 9 -26.27 -18.88 -56.89
C LEU A 9 -27.67 -18.47 -56.36
N ALA A 10 -27.87 -18.00 -55.12
CA ALA A 10 -27.01 -17.13 -54.33
C ALA A 10 -27.17 -17.33 -52.81
N VAL A 11 -26.04 -17.24 -52.11
CA VAL A 11 -25.96 -17.19 -50.65
C VAL A 11 -26.50 -15.82 -50.20
N SER A 12 -27.61 -15.82 -49.48
CA SER A 12 -28.15 -14.63 -48.82
C SER A 12 -27.84 -14.71 -47.32
N ILE A 13 -26.70 -14.20 -46.89
CA ILE A 13 -26.41 -13.98 -45.45
C ILE A 13 -27.17 -12.71 -45.05
N ALA A 14 -28.40 -12.89 -44.56
CA ALA A 14 -29.13 -11.83 -43.88
C ALA A 14 -28.70 -11.81 -42.41
N ALA A 15 -28.08 -10.71 -42.01
CA ALA A 15 -27.63 -10.42 -40.66
C ALA A 15 -28.81 -10.45 -39.66
N LEU A 16 -28.71 -11.30 -38.64
CA LEU A 16 -29.50 -11.22 -37.42
C LEU A 16 -28.52 -10.92 -36.27
N LEU A 17 -28.18 -9.64 -36.15
CA LEU A 17 -27.61 -9.06 -34.93
C LEU A 17 -28.73 -9.02 -33.88
N PHE A 18 -28.97 -10.14 -33.22
CA PHE A 18 -29.69 -10.10 -31.96
C PHE A 18 -28.73 -9.61 -30.88
N ALA A 19 -29.00 -8.38 -30.44
CA ALA A 19 -28.46 -7.77 -29.25
C ALA A 19 -28.45 -8.78 -28.10
N ALA A 20 -27.26 -9.30 -27.78
CA ALA A 20 -27.00 -9.76 -26.44
C ALA A 20 -27.14 -8.52 -25.54
N CYS A 21 -28.33 -8.34 -24.96
CA CYS A 21 -28.40 -7.78 -23.62
C CYS A 21 -27.56 -8.71 -22.75
N GLY A 22 -26.26 -8.44 -22.70
CA GLY A 22 -25.44 -8.85 -21.60
C GLY A 22 -26.12 -8.27 -20.39
N GLY A 23 -26.87 -9.11 -19.67
CA GLY A 23 -27.14 -8.80 -18.29
C GLY A 23 -25.77 -8.55 -17.69
N ASP A 24 -25.55 -7.34 -17.19
CA ASP A 24 -24.45 -7.06 -16.29
C ASP A 24 -24.60 -8.06 -15.15
N ALA A 25 -23.93 -9.21 -15.28
CA ALA A 25 -23.49 -9.94 -14.13
C ALA A 25 -22.63 -8.90 -13.40
N LYS A 26 -23.23 -8.22 -12.42
CA LYS A 26 -22.49 -7.69 -11.30
C LYS A 26 -21.80 -8.89 -10.69
N THR A 27 -20.62 -9.20 -11.23
CA THR A 27 -19.62 -9.91 -10.47
C THR A 27 -19.44 -9.04 -9.25
N ASP A 28 -19.94 -9.54 -8.12
CA ASP A 28 -19.65 -9.03 -6.79
C ASP A 28 -18.17 -9.33 -6.51
N THR A 29 -17.29 -8.78 -7.34
CA THR A 29 -15.87 -8.66 -7.08
C THR A 29 -15.74 -7.44 -6.19
N THR A 30 -16.15 -7.57 -4.93
CA THR A 30 -15.56 -6.75 -3.88
C THR A 30 -14.07 -7.06 -3.92
N THR A 31 -13.34 -6.30 -4.73
CA THR A 31 -11.90 -6.39 -4.80
C THR A 31 -11.44 -6.05 -3.39
N LYS A 32 -10.85 -7.04 -2.72
CA LYS A 32 -10.25 -6.88 -1.39
C LYS A 32 -9.37 -5.63 -1.46
N GLU A 33 -9.64 -4.65 -0.59
CA GLU A 33 -8.94 -3.36 -0.66
C GLU A 33 -7.47 -3.56 -0.28
N SER A 34 -6.57 -3.30 -1.24
CA SER A 34 -5.14 -3.20 -0.97
C SER A 34 -4.85 -1.81 -0.44
N TRP A 35 -4.40 -1.68 0.82
CA TRP A 35 -4.08 -0.39 1.43
C TRP A 35 -2.57 -0.16 1.46
N LEU A 36 -2.16 1.02 1.02
CA LEU A 36 -0.80 1.55 1.11
C LEU A 36 -0.80 2.77 2.02
N PHE A 37 0.32 3.03 2.69
CA PHE A 37 0.44 4.16 3.60
C PHE A 37 1.62 5.05 3.27
N SER A 38 1.44 6.36 3.44
CA SER A 38 2.50 7.36 3.35
C SER A 38 2.57 8.14 4.64
N LEU A 39 3.75 8.16 5.25
CA LEU A 39 4.11 8.94 6.43
C LEU A 39 5.15 9.98 6.01
N GLN A 40 4.94 11.25 6.34
CA GLN A 40 5.90 12.33 6.18
C GLN A 40 6.23 12.92 7.55
N SER A 41 7.52 13.12 7.84
CA SER A 41 7.93 13.71 9.11
C SER A 41 7.61 15.21 9.15
N GLY A 42 7.07 15.66 10.28
CA GLY A 42 6.83 17.08 10.59
C GLY A 42 8.06 17.76 11.20
N GLY A 43 9.14 17.02 11.42
CA GLY A 43 10.38 17.50 12.01
C GLY A 43 11.52 16.51 11.78
N THR A 44 12.58 16.66 12.57
CA THR A 44 13.71 15.74 12.57
C THR A 44 13.28 14.36 13.09
N THR A 45 13.56 13.33 12.31
CA THR A 45 13.36 11.93 12.70
C THR A 45 14.63 11.40 13.37
N GLY A 46 14.47 10.70 14.49
CA GLY A 46 15.55 10.05 15.22
C GLY A 46 15.61 8.56 14.94
N PHE A 47 16.81 7.97 14.96
CA PHE A 47 17.01 6.53 14.92
C PHE A 47 17.98 6.10 16.00
N ASP A 48 17.54 5.20 16.86
CA ASP A 48 18.40 4.55 17.84
C ASP A 48 19.01 3.30 17.21
N GLN A 49 20.30 3.38 16.86
CA GLN A 49 21.04 2.29 16.24
C GLN A 49 21.22 1.07 17.15
N SER A 50 21.10 1.24 18.47
CA SER A 50 21.26 0.14 19.43
C SER A 50 20.01 -0.71 19.56
N THR A 51 18.84 -0.10 19.42
CA THR A 51 17.53 -0.76 19.53
C THR A 51 16.83 -0.97 18.19
N GLY A 52 17.29 -0.30 17.13
CA GLY A 52 16.63 -0.29 15.81
C GLY A 52 15.35 0.55 15.77
N VAL A 53 15.11 1.40 16.79
CA VAL A 53 13.86 2.17 16.90
C VAL A 53 13.97 3.48 16.13
N LEU A 54 13.08 3.65 15.15
CA LEU A 54 12.81 4.91 14.46
C LEU A 54 11.76 5.70 15.25
N SER A 55 12.03 6.98 15.52
CA SER A 55 11.09 7.91 16.15
C SER A 55 10.78 9.07 15.20
N VAL A 56 9.54 9.11 14.71
CA VAL A 56 9.08 10.05 13.69
C VAL A 56 8.09 11.04 14.30
N PRO A 57 8.42 12.34 14.38
CA PRO A 57 7.41 13.37 14.59
C PRO A 57 6.50 13.40 13.36
N VAL A 58 5.23 13.06 13.51
CA VAL A 58 4.31 12.87 12.37
C VAL A 58 3.86 14.22 11.82
N GLY A 59 4.16 14.50 10.55
CA GLY A 59 3.67 15.71 9.86
C GLY A 59 2.39 15.42 9.08
N ASN A 60 2.42 14.36 8.27
CA ASN A 60 1.26 13.87 7.54
C ASN A 60 1.29 12.34 7.50
N LEU A 61 0.13 11.70 7.68
CA LEU A 61 0.00 10.25 7.63
C LEU A 61 -1.31 9.89 6.94
N VAL A 62 -1.22 9.19 5.82
CA VAL A 62 -2.36 8.89 4.95
C VAL A 62 -2.30 7.43 4.52
N GLY A 63 -3.44 6.74 4.62
CA GLY A 63 -3.70 5.48 3.93
C GLY A 63 -4.46 5.71 2.64
N PHE A 64 -4.24 4.89 1.63
CA PHE A 64 -5.03 4.89 0.40
C PHE A 64 -5.05 3.52 -0.27
N THR A 65 -6.08 3.25 -1.07
CA THR A 65 -6.23 1.95 -1.75
C THR A 65 -5.79 1.94 -3.21
N ASP A 66 -5.55 0.76 -3.77
CA ASP A 66 -5.21 0.60 -5.18
C ASP A 66 -6.35 0.96 -6.16
N ARG A 67 -5.99 1.16 -7.45
CA ARG A 67 -6.97 1.36 -8.53
C ARG A 67 -7.72 0.05 -8.83
N PRO A 68 -8.98 0.10 -9.30
CA PRO A 68 -9.75 1.30 -9.64
C PRO A 68 -10.46 1.96 -8.44
N ASN A 69 -10.64 1.23 -7.35
CA ASN A 69 -11.41 1.67 -6.18
C ASN A 69 -10.51 2.44 -5.21
N ARG A 70 -10.12 3.67 -5.58
CA ARG A 70 -9.28 4.56 -4.76
C ARG A 70 -10.09 5.20 -3.63
N VAL A 71 -9.76 4.85 -2.40
CA VAL A 71 -10.17 5.49 -1.16
C VAL A 71 -8.92 6.10 -0.53
N THR A 72 -9.07 7.20 0.21
CA THR A 72 -7.97 7.81 0.97
C THR A 72 -8.46 8.21 2.35
N ARG A 73 -7.59 8.12 3.35
CA ARG A 73 -7.89 8.48 4.73
C ARG A 73 -6.65 9.03 5.42
N ALA A 74 -6.79 10.16 6.10
CA ALA A 74 -5.77 10.63 7.03
C ALA A 74 -5.86 9.83 8.34
N LEU A 75 -4.73 9.42 8.90
CA LEU A 75 -4.66 8.65 10.14
C LEU A 75 -3.93 9.43 11.21
N THR A 76 -4.38 9.28 12.46
CA THR A 76 -3.58 9.66 13.62
C THR A 76 -2.44 8.65 13.86
N PRO A 77 -1.36 9.04 14.55
CA PRO A 77 -0.29 8.11 14.93
C PRO A 77 -0.81 6.91 15.75
N THR A 78 -1.82 7.14 16.59
CA THR A 78 -2.45 6.08 17.40
C THR A 78 -3.23 5.08 16.55
N GLU A 79 -4.02 5.56 15.57
CA GLU A 79 -4.73 4.67 14.64
C GLU A 79 -3.77 3.83 13.80
N PHE A 80 -2.66 4.42 13.35
CA PHE A 80 -1.65 3.68 12.59
C PHE A 80 -0.93 2.65 13.45
N ALA A 81 -0.55 3.00 14.70
CA ALA A 81 0.03 2.04 15.63
C ALA A 81 -0.93 0.87 15.94
N ALA A 82 -2.24 1.14 15.96
CA ALA A 82 -3.25 0.11 16.19
C ALA A 82 -3.27 -0.99 15.13
N LEU A 83 -2.70 -0.77 13.93
CA LEU A 83 -2.57 -1.79 12.88
C LEU A 83 -1.66 -2.96 13.30
N TRP A 84 -0.77 -2.76 14.28
CA TRP A 84 0.03 -3.85 14.89
C TRP A 84 -0.69 -4.54 16.05
N THR A 85 -1.65 -3.89 16.70
CA THR A 85 -2.38 -4.47 17.85
C THR A 85 -3.75 -5.00 17.47
N ALA A 86 -4.18 -4.84 16.21
CA ALA A 86 -5.43 -5.37 15.71
C ALA A 86 -5.52 -6.89 15.97
N SER A 87 -6.68 -7.35 16.42
CA SER A 87 -6.92 -8.77 16.66
C SER A 87 -7.21 -9.50 15.34
N GLY A 88 -6.54 -10.64 15.11
CA GLY A 88 -6.82 -11.52 13.98
C GLY A 88 -5.69 -11.59 12.96
N LYS A 89 -5.96 -12.19 11.79
CA LYS A 89 -4.97 -12.42 10.73
C LYS A 89 -4.55 -11.14 9.98
N ASP A 90 -5.29 -10.06 10.16
CA ASP A 90 -5.09 -8.78 9.47
C ASP A 90 -4.26 -7.81 10.32
N SER A 91 -3.36 -8.34 11.14
CA SER A 91 -2.47 -7.57 12.00
C SER A 91 -1.08 -7.52 11.40
N PHE A 92 -0.48 -6.32 11.36
CA PHE A 92 0.91 -6.17 10.95
C PHE A 92 1.91 -6.82 11.92
N SER A 93 1.49 -7.20 13.12
CA SER A 93 2.34 -8.03 13.99
C SER A 93 2.42 -9.49 13.51
N ALA A 94 1.45 -9.96 12.72
CA ALA A 94 1.46 -11.32 12.18
C ALA A 94 2.26 -11.44 10.87
N ASP A 95 2.30 -10.36 10.08
CA ASP A 95 3.11 -10.24 8.87
C ASP A 95 3.52 -8.76 8.70
N PRO A 96 4.71 -8.40 9.22
CA PRO A 96 5.24 -7.05 9.15
C PRO A 96 5.28 -6.48 7.73
N PRO A 97 4.83 -5.23 7.52
CA PRO A 97 4.91 -4.61 6.21
C PRO A 97 6.33 -4.16 5.90
N ASN A 98 6.65 -4.18 4.60
CA ASN A 98 7.85 -3.52 4.10
C ASN A 98 7.59 -2.03 3.94
N ALA A 99 8.65 -1.24 3.98
CA ALA A 99 8.57 0.17 3.71
C ALA A 99 9.82 0.71 3.02
N SER A 100 9.63 1.71 2.16
CA SER A 100 10.72 2.56 1.68
C SER A 100 10.87 3.75 2.64
N LEU A 101 11.98 3.77 3.38
CA LEU A 101 12.41 4.92 4.18
C LEU A 101 13.26 5.84 3.30
N THR A 102 12.80 7.05 3.13
CA THR A 102 13.54 8.12 2.44
C THR A 102 13.87 9.23 3.43
N TYR A 103 15.03 9.84 3.30
CA TYR A 103 15.45 10.95 4.15
C TYR A 103 16.58 11.76 3.52
N TRP A 104 16.83 12.93 4.09
CA TRP A 104 18.00 13.75 3.83
C TRP A 104 18.93 13.69 5.04
N ASP A 105 20.24 13.67 4.80
CA ASP A 105 21.28 13.60 5.83
C ASP A 105 21.45 14.92 6.63
N SER A 106 21.03 16.04 6.06
CA SER A 106 21.08 17.38 6.64
C SER A 106 19.89 18.24 6.20
N ASP A 107 19.73 19.41 6.82
CA ASP A 107 18.78 20.46 6.44
C ASP A 107 19.39 21.55 5.54
N GLY A 108 20.67 21.39 5.17
CA GLY A 108 21.44 22.31 4.34
C GLY A 108 21.10 22.24 2.85
N THR A 109 21.72 23.13 2.08
CA THR A 109 21.57 23.19 0.62
C THR A 109 22.35 22.10 -0.12
N ASP A 110 23.34 21.52 0.53
CA ASP A 110 24.20 20.42 0.07
C ASP A 110 23.71 19.05 0.55
N ALA A 111 22.53 18.98 1.15
CA ALA A 111 21.95 17.75 1.67
C ALA A 111 21.84 16.66 0.60
N VAL A 112 22.12 15.42 0.99
CA VAL A 112 22.02 14.24 0.12
C VAL A 112 20.78 13.43 0.50
N ALA A 113 20.01 13.04 -0.52
CA ALA A 113 18.85 12.17 -0.33
C ALA A 113 19.27 10.69 -0.32
N HIS A 114 18.70 9.94 0.60
CA HIS A 114 18.94 8.51 0.78
C HIS A 114 17.62 7.73 0.79
N THR A 115 17.69 6.49 0.35
CA THR A 115 16.58 5.53 0.39
C THR A 115 17.06 4.20 0.93
N VAL A 116 16.31 3.63 1.87
CA VAL A 116 16.55 2.30 2.46
C VAL A 116 15.21 1.56 2.47
N ILE A 117 15.23 0.28 2.07
CA ILE A 117 14.07 -0.61 2.24
C ILE A 117 14.20 -1.27 3.61
N VAL A 118 13.13 -1.18 4.41
CA VAL A 118 13.04 -1.72 5.76
C VAL A 118 11.80 -2.57 5.91
N GLU A 119 11.79 -3.45 6.89
CA GLU A 119 10.60 -4.12 7.41
C GLU A 119 10.26 -3.51 8.78
N ILE A 120 8.99 -3.23 9.03
CA ILE A 120 8.53 -2.67 10.30
C ILE A 120 8.12 -3.81 11.24
N THR A 121 9.14 -4.40 11.88
CA THR A 121 9.05 -5.71 12.55
C THR A 121 8.20 -5.74 13.82
N GLY A 122 7.91 -4.59 14.44
CA GLY A 122 6.98 -4.53 15.58
C GLY A 122 7.25 -3.44 16.60
N ASN A 123 6.52 -3.50 17.71
CA ASN A 123 6.48 -2.47 18.77
C ASN A 123 6.17 -1.06 18.24
N VAL A 124 5.19 -0.97 17.35
CA VAL A 124 4.70 0.33 16.89
C VAL A 124 3.85 0.96 17.99
N SER A 125 4.25 2.14 18.42
CA SER A 125 3.56 2.89 19.47
C SER A 125 3.57 4.37 19.14
N SER A 126 2.68 5.12 19.78
CA SER A 126 2.64 6.58 19.66
C SER A 126 2.64 7.23 21.03
N THR A 127 3.39 8.32 21.18
CA THR A 127 3.33 9.20 22.34
C THR A 127 3.12 10.61 21.84
N GLY A 128 1.92 11.16 22.10
CA GLY A 128 1.49 12.40 21.47
C GLY A 128 1.50 12.26 19.94
N ASN A 129 2.30 13.09 19.27
CA ASN A 129 2.40 13.10 17.81
C ASN A 129 3.68 12.42 17.28
N VAL A 130 4.40 11.68 18.14
CA VAL A 130 5.60 10.92 17.74
C VAL A 130 5.22 9.45 17.61
N LEU A 131 5.54 8.87 16.45
CA LEU A 131 5.39 7.45 16.17
C LEU A 131 6.75 6.77 16.36
N SER A 132 6.80 5.71 17.16
CA SER A 132 7.99 4.89 17.38
C SER A 132 7.78 3.51 16.78
N MET A 133 8.76 3.02 16.04
CA MET A 133 8.67 1.73 15.34
C MET A 133 10.05 1.06 15.24
N THR A 134 10.10 -0.25 15.46
CA THR A 134 11.33 -1.02 15.26
C THR A 134 11.47 -1.38 13.78
N LEU A 135 12.66 -1.15 13.24
CA LEU A 135 12.98 -1.44 11.84
C LEU A 135 14.03 -2.53 11.69
N GLN A 136 13.84 -3.37 10.69
CA GLN A 136 14.90 -4.22 10.14
C GLN A 136 15.27 -3.75 8.75
N ILE A 137 16.56 -3.54 8.48
CA ILE A 137 17.04 -3.15 7.14
C ILE A 137 17.01 -4.35 6.22
N LEU A 138 16.35 -4.20 5.06
CA LEU A 138 16.29 -5.22 4.02
C LEU A 138 17.25 -4.91 2.86
N SER A 139 17.33 -3.63 2.44
CA SER A 139 18.15 -3.25 1.29
C SER A 139 18.56 -1.76 1.30
N PRO A 140 19.78 -1.41 0.85
CA PRO A 140 20.86 -2.34 0.50
C PRO A 140 21.42 -3.02 1.75
N SER A 141 21.95 -4.24 1.58
CA SER A 141 22.60 -4.95 2.68
C SER A 141 23.77 -4.13 3.23
N GLY A 142 23.86 -4.03 4.57
CA GLY A 142 24.89 -3.23 5.24
C GLY A 142 24.63 -1.73 5.24
N ALA A 143 23.46 -1.25 4.80
CA ALA A 143 23.09 0.16 4.97
C ALA A 143 23.12 0.55 6.45
N VAL A 144 23.57 1.78 6.73
CA VAL A 144 23.55 2.37 8.07
C VAL A 144 22.60 3.55 8.05
N ILE A 145 21.54 3.48 8.85
CA ILE A 145 20.61 4.60 9.05
C ILE A 145 21.25 5.58 10.05
N PRO A 146 21.38 6.87 9.72
CA PRO A 146 21.94 7.86 10.63
C PRO A 146 21.00 8.10 11.80
N THR A 147 21.56 8.51 12.95
CA THR A 147 20.78 8.77 14.17
C THR A 147 19.84 9.97 14.04
N LYS A 148 20.09 10.84 13.05
CA LYS A 148 19.30 12.03 12.73
C LYS A 148 18.98 12.05 11.24
N MET A 149 17.71 12.25 10.91
CA MET A 149 17.21 12.30 9.54
C MET A 149 16.32 13.53 9.36
N TYR A 150 16.41 14.16 8.19
CA TYR A 150 15.62 15.33 7.84
C TYR A 150 14.66 15.00 6.70
N ARG A 151 13.47 15.63 6.72
CA ARG A 151 12.41 15.46 5.72
C ARG A 151 12.14 13.97 5.43
N ALA A 152 12.11 13.16 6.48
CA ALA A 152 11.99 11.72 6.35
C ALA A 152 10.57 11.36 5.89
N SER A 153 10.46 10.39 5.00
CA SER A 153 9.16 9.82 4.62
C SER A 153 9.23 8.30 4.59
N LEU A 154 8.12 7.66 4.97
CA LEU A 154 7.93 6.22 4.96
C LEU A 154 6.79 5.88 4.00
N PHE A 155 7.05 5.01 3.03
CA PHE A 155 6.03 4.44 2.15
C PHE A 155 5.86 2.98 2.52
N VAL A 156 4.75 2.63 3.16
CA VAL A 156 4.50 1.32 3.77
C VAL A 156 3.60 0.51 2.85
N ASP A 157 4.05 -0.69 2.52
CA ASP A 157 3.43 -1.65 1.62
C ASP A 157 3.20 -2.98 2.37
N PRO A 158 1.97 -3.24 2.82
CA PRO A 158 1.61 -4.49 3.45
C PRO A 158 1.44 -5.62 2.44
N HIS A 159 1.75 -6.84 2.85
CA HIS A 159 1.53 -7.99 2.00
C HIS A 159 0.03 -8.27 1.79
N TYR A 160 -0.42 -8.23 0.52
CA TYR A 160 -1.83 -8.29 0.12
C TYR A 160 -2.56 -9.58 0.52
N SER A 161 -1.83 -10.70 0.73
CA SER A 161 -2.47 -11.97 1.04
C SER A 161 -3.08 -12.01 2.45
N ILE A 162 -2.54 -11.25 3.40
CA ILE A 162 -2.99 -11.28 4.80
C ILE A 162 -3.62 -9.98 5.26
N PHE A 163 -3.19 -8.79 4.80
CA PHE A 163 -3.85 -7.56 5.22
C PHE A 163 -5.12 -7.35 4.39
N THR A 164 -6.30 -7.47 5.02
CA THR A 164 -7.59 -7.32 4.33
C THR A 164 -8.17 -5.90 4.36
N GLY A 165 -7.50 -4.99 5.07
CA GLY A 165 -7.77 -3.57 5.07
C GLY A 165 -7.79 -2.97 6.47
N MET A 166 -8.04 -1.67 6.57
CA MET A 166 -8.08 -0.97 7.85
C MET A 166 -9.31 -1.34 8.73
N GLY A 167 -10.12 -2.32 8.33
CA GLY A 167 -11.28 -2.78 9.09
C GLY A 167 -12.23 -1.63 9.47
N GLU A 168 -12.61 -1.54 10.74
CA GLU A 168 -13.43 -0.43 11.26
C GLU A 168 -12.81 0.95 11.09
N PHE A 169 -11.49 1.04 10.90
CA PHE A 169 -10.81 2.31 10.66
C PHE A 169 -10.94 2.77 9.20
N ALA A 170 -11.45 1.96 8.27
CA ALA A 170 -11.51 2.32 6.85
C ALA A 170 -12.51 3.45 6.53
N TYR A 171 -13.64 3.52 7.27
CA TYR A 171 -14.80 4.35 6.88
C TYR A 171 -15.32 5.28 8.00
N LYS A 172 -14.53 5.52 9.05
CA LYS A 172 -14.79 6.55 10.06
C LYS A 172 -14.10 7.85 9.69
#